data_AF-A0A7S1Z9L1-F1
#
_entry.id   AF-A0A7S1Z9L1-F1
#
_cell.length_a   1.000
_cell.length_b   1.000
_cell.length_c   1.000
_cell.angle_alpha   90.00
_cell.angle_beta   90.00
_cell.angle_gamma   90.00
#
_symmetry.space_group_name_H-M   'P 1'
#
loop_
_entity.id
_entity.type
_entity.pdbx_description
1 polymer ?
#
loop_
_entity_poly.entity_id
_entity_poly.type
_entity_poly.pdbx_seq_one_letter_code
_entity_poly.pdbx_strand_id
1 'polypeptide(L)'
;MGIEFRSGGYVRHVLMGGRTIKDGEAAAIWNVNGVHKQIIGPRRVYMYNSTIRFLTRHKAESHQYIRISHCDGRVEHKYGPAVLYQNPALHDSVSVHDGIRLLSENECIVVYNDSKSSADRNSVPKEVEIATPIEEIADTESESGPKCHGEKQRRKVIKGPTLFLPALGETVREFEWSGRDSDGAFAQSQNIFNILKTDPNRVLSLSLSVTTADSAQFTANMSFQYHMNSLNKCLDSMD
;
A
#
# COMPACT_ATOMS: atom_id res chain seq x y z
N MET A 1 -15.43 18.57 30.60
CA MET A 1 -15.45 19.41 29.38
C MET A 1 -14.29 18.98 28.51
N GLY A 2 -14.56 18.22 27.44
CA GLY A 2 -13.52 17.72 26.55
C GLY A 2 -12.81 18.86 25.83
N ILE A 3 -11.49 18.79 25.75
CA ILE A 3 -10.70 19.70 24.94
C ILE A 3 -10.96 19.30 23.48
N GLU A 4 -11.87 20.01 22.80
CA GLU A 4 -12.14 19.74 21.38
C GLU A 4 -10.93 20.16 20.54
N PHE A 5 -10.44 19.23 19.72
CA PHE A 5 -9.37 19.46 18.77
C PHE A 5 -9.94 20.04 17.47
N ARG A 6 -9.28 21.05 16.92
CA ARG A 6 -9.72 21.67 15.66
C ARG A 6 -9.29 20.79 14.48
N SER A 7 -10.21 20.58 13.53
CA SER A 7 -9.96 19.80 12.32
C SER A 7 -9.43 20.65 11.15
N GLY A 8 -9.01 19.97 10.08
CA GLY A 8 -8.53 20.58 8.83
C GLY A 8 -9.48 21.56 8.14
N GLY A 9 -10.76 21.55 8.50
CA GLY A 9 -11.79 22.44 7.96
C GLY A 9 -11.81 23.83 8.60
N TYR A 10 -11.16 24.02 9.75
CA TYR A 10 -11.14 25.32 10.42
C TYR A 10 -10.18 26.28 9.72
N VAL A 11 -10.73 27.30 9.06
CA VAL A 11 -9.97 28.40 8.45
C VAL A 11 -10.44 29.71 9.06
N ARG A 12 -9.51 30.57 9.46
CA ARG A 12 -9.82 31.91 9.97
C ARG A 12 -8.80 32.94 9.53
N HIS A 13 -9.27 34.07 9.04
CA HIS A 13 -8.46 35.26 8.86
C HIS A 13 -8.32 36.02 10.19
N VAL A 14 -7.11 36.48 10.51
CA VAL A 14 -6.80 37.21 11.73
C VAL A 14 -6.08 38.50 11.36
N LEU A 15 -6.76 39.64 11.54
CA LEU A 15 -6.16 40.96 11.31
C LEU A 15 -5.11 41.28 12.38
N MET A 16 -5.42 41.02 13.65
CA MET A 16 -4.49 41.17 14.76
C MET A 16 -4.95 40.25 15.90
N GLY A 17 -4.07 39.40 16.42
CA GLY A 17 -4.41 38.55 17.56
C GLY A 17 -3.46 37.40 17.79
N GLY A 18 -3.62 36.73 18.93
CA GLY A 18 -2.88 35.52 19.27
C GLY A 18 -3.77 34.27 19.21
N ARG A 19 -3.20 33.15 18.82
CA ARG A 19 -3.83 31.82 18.95
C ARG A 19 -2.86 30.84 19.59
N THR A 20 -3.41 30.04 20.50
CA THR A 20 -2.70 28.90 21.10
C THR A 20 -3.00 27.66 20.28
N ILE A 21 -1.95 27.06 19.74
CA ILE A 21 -1.95 25.73 19.14
C ILE A 21 -1.66 24.76 20.28
N LYS A 22 -2.60 23.86 20.56
CA LYS A 22 -2.49 22.91 21.67
C LYS A 22 -1.49 21.81 21.33
N ASP A 23 -1.06 21.07 22.34
CA ASP A 23 -0.30 19.84 22.10
C ASP A 23 -1.12 18.85 21.26
N GLY A 24 -0.47 18.19 20.31
CA GLY A 24 -1.12 17.31 19.33
C GLY A 24 -1.86 18.03 18.19
N GLU A 25 -1.98 19.36 18.19
CA GLU A 25 -2.47 20.15 17.06
C GLU A 25 -1.32 20.69 16.21
N ALA A 26 -1.58 20.90 14.92
CA ALA A 26 -0.72 21.69 14.05
C ALA A 26 -1.57 22.67 13.25
N ALA A 27 -0.97 23.80 12.89
CA ALA A 27 -1.61 24.80 12.06
C ALA A 27 -0.65 25.27 10.96
N ALA A 28 -1.22 25.55 9.79
CA ALA A 28 -0.56 26.29 8.73
C ALA A 28 -1.03 27.75 8.78
N ILE A 29 -0.08 28.67 8.71
CA ILE A 29 -0.33 30.11 8.70
C ILE A 29 0.19 30.67 7.38
N TRP A 30 -0.63 31.45 6.69
CA TRP A 30 -0.26 32.20 5.50
C TRP A 30 -0.19 33.68 5.84
N ASN A 31 0.95 34.28 5.52
CA ASN A 31 1.15 35.72 5.60
C ASN A 31 0.44 36.43 4.43
N VAL A 32 0.39 37.77 4.48
CA VAL A 32 -0.08 38.61 3.36
C VAL A 32 0.64 38.29 2.04
N ASN A 33 1.91 37.91 2.11
CA ASN A 33 2.73 37.55 0.96
C ASN A 33 2.41 36.14 0.41
N GLY A 34 1.45 35.41 0.99
CA GLY A 34 1.13 34.04 0.61
C GLY A 34 2.15 32.97 1.09
N VAL A 35 3.22 33.38 1.77
CA VAL A 35 4.20 32.44 2.35
C VAL A 35 3.53 31.63 3.46
N HIS A 36 3.60 30.31 3.34
CA HIS A 36 3.03 29.38 4.30
C HIS A 36 4.07 28.97 5.36
N LYS A 37 3.64 28.79 6.61
CA LYS A 37 4.46 28.25 7.70
C LYS A 37 3.67 27.24 8.52
N GLN A 38 4.18 26.03 8.63
CA GLN A 38 3.63 25.00 9.51
C GLN A 38 4.18 25.17 10.93
N ILE A 39 3.29 25.14 11.92
CA ILE A 39 3.63 25.20 13.34
C ILE A 39 2.96 24.02 14.04
N ILE A 40 3.78 23.20 14.66
CA ILE A 40 3.36 22.09 15.51
C ILE A 40 3.30 22.62 16.95
N GLY A 41 2.23 22.29 17.69
CA GLY A 41 2.08 22.70 19.09
C GLY A 41 3.05 21.99 20.05
N PRO A 42 3.03 22.33 21.36
CA PRO A 42 2.26 23.41 21.98
C PRO A 42 2.94 24.77 21.80
N ARG A 43 2.28 25.71 21.12
CA ARG A 43 2.84 27.05 20.91
C ARG A 43 1.75 28.11 20.82
N ARG A 44 1.94 29.23 21.52
CA ARG A 44 1.15 30.46 21.29
C ARG A 44 1.81 31.28 20.20
N VAL A 45 1.04 31.61 19.17
CA VAL A 45 1.51 32.35 17.99
C VAL A 45 0.69 33.62 17.86
N TYR A 46 1.37 34.76 17.80
CA TYR A 46 0.77 36.03 17.47
C TYR A 46 0.84 36.23 15.96
N MET A 47 -0.27 36.64 15.39
CA MET A 47 -0.45 36.81 13.95
C MET A 47 -0.99 38.21 13.68
N TYR A 48 -0.52 38.79 12.58
CA TYR A 48 -0.98 40.07 12.07
C TYR A 48 -1.30 39.91 10.59
N ASN A 49 -2.50 40.29 10.20
CA ASN A 49 -3.06 40.18 8.86
C ASN A 49 -2.71 38.84 8.16
N SER A 50 -3.05 37.73 8.81
CA SER A 50 -2.68 36.38 8.36
C SER A 50 -3.86 35.42 8.40
N THR A 51 -3.85 34.42 7.54
CA THR A 51 -4.83 33.33 7.52
C THR A 51 -4.27 32.13 8.25
N ILE A 52 -5.01 31.58 9.21
CA ILE A 52 -4.67 30.33 9.90
C ILE A 52 -5.63 29.21 9.48
N ARG A 53 -5.07 28.02 9.23
CA ARG A 53 -5.80 26.77 9.05
C ARG A 53 -5.22 25.70 9.97
N PHE A 54 -6.07 25.00 10.71
CA PHE A 54 -5.61 23.82 11.46
C PHE A 54 -5.41 22.65 10.51
N LEU A 55 -4.51 21.74 10.84
CA LEU A 55 -4.18 20.59 10.01
C LEU A 55 -4.79 19.33 10.60
N THR A 56 -5.37 18.48 9.75
CA THR A 56 -5.87 17.18 10.16
C THR A 56 -4.69 16.28 10.54
N ARG A 57 -4.76 15.70 11.73
CA ARG A 57 -3.77 14.74 12.24
C ARG A 57 -4.13 13.34 11.77
N HIS A 58 -3.20 12.68 11.11
CA HIS A 58 -3.24 11.25 10.79
C HIS A 58 -2.23 10.53 11.67
N LYS A 59 -2.65 9.45 12.33
CA LYS A 59 -1.81 8.62 13.19
C LYS A 59 -1.80 7.21 12.60
N ALA A 60 -0.62 6.69 12.35
CA ALA A 60 -0.41 5.28 12.06
C ALA A 60 0.12 4.55 13.30
N GLU A 61 -0.50 3.42 13.61
CA GLU A 61 0.03 2.47 14.58
C GLU A 61 1.16 1.62 14.01
N SER A 62 1.82 0.81 14.83
CA SER A 62 2.99 0.00 14.41
C SER A 62 2.69 -0.98 13.28
N HIS A 63 1.42 -1.36 13.07
CA HIS A 63 1.00 -2.26 12.01
C HIS A 63 0.41 -1.56 10.80
N GLN A 64 0.45 -0.23 10.79
CA GLN A 64 -0.15 0.62 9.77
C GLN A 64 0.94 1.46 9.11
N TYR A 65 0.61 2.00 7.94
CA TYR A 65 1.45 2.97 7.25
C TYR A 65 0.59 4.12 6.72
N ILE A 66 1.22 5.28 6.57
CA ILE A 66 0.60 6.48 5.99
C ILE A 66 1.08 6.57 4.55
N ARG A 67 0.13 6.56 3.60
CA ARG A 67 0.38 6.88 2.20
C ARG A 67 0.19 8.37 2.00
N ILE A 68 1.25 9.04 1.56
CA ILE A 68 1.32 10.49 1.36
C ILE A 68 1.45 10.73 -0.13
N SER A 69 0.45 11.36 -0.73
CA SER A 69 0.55 11.91 -2.09
C SER A 69 0.94 13.37 -1.96
N HIS A 70 2.14 13.72 -2.40
CA HIS A 70 2.63 15.10 -2.43
C HIS A 70 2.04 15.86 -3.63
N CYS A 71 1.93 17.19 -3.53
CA CYS A 71 1.46 18.04 -4.63
C CYS A 71 2.35 17.93 -5.89
N ASP A 72 3.62 17.57 -5.71
CA ASP A 72 4.58 17.34 -6.82
C ASP A 72 4.34 16.02 -7.58
N GLY A 73 3.31 15.25 -7.20
CA GLY A 73 3.01 13.92 -7.77
C GLY A 73 3.86 12.78 -7.19
N ARG A 74 4.75 13.06 -6.23
CA ARG A 74 5.50 12.03 -5.51
C ARG A 74 4.61 11.32 -4.50
N VAL A 75 4.71 10.00 -4.44
CA VAL A 75 4.09 9.19 -3.38
C VAL A 75 5.17 8.74 -2.40
N GLU A 76 4.91 8.88 -1.11
CA GLU A 76 5.77 8.45 -0.02
C GLU A 76 4.96 7.58 0.95
N HIS A 77 5.56 6.49 1.42
CA HIS A 77 4.98 5.66 2.49
C HIS A 77 5.77 5.91 3.78
N LYS A 78 5.07 6.29 4.85
CA LYS A 78 5.66 6.38 6.19
C LYS A 78 5.11 5.25 7.06
N TYR A 79 5.98 4.35 7.47
CA TYR A 79 5.63 3.24 8.35
C TYR A 79 5.41 3.73 9.79
N GLY A 80 4.45 3.12 10.50
CA GLY A 80 4.20 3.46 11.90
C GLY A 80 5.30 2.96 12.84
N PRO A 81 5.32 3.42 14.11
CA PRO A 81 4.41 4.38 14.76
C PRO A 81 4.76 5.83 14.37
N ALA A 82 3.86 6.49 13.63
CA ALA A 82 4.13 7.81 13.10
C ALA A 82 2.88 8.69 13.13
N VAL A 83 3.10 10.00 13.28
CA VAL A 83 2.06 11.02 13.20
C VAL A 83 2.41 11.98 12.08
N LEU A 84 1.44 12.24 11.21
CA LEU A 84 1.58 13.20 10.12
C LEU A 84 0.41 14.19 10.17
N TYR A 85 0.72 15.46 9.94
CA TYR A 85 -0.29 16.50 9.73
C TYR A 85 -0.45 16.76 8.24
N GLN A 86 -1.67 16.66 7.73
CA GLN A 86 -1.97 16.91 6.32
C GLN A 86 -1.89 18.40 6.02
N ASN A 87 -0.76 18.84 5.44
CA ASN A 87 -0.57 20.21 5.00
C ASN A 87 -1.05 20.37 3.54
N PRO A 88 -2.08 21.19 3.25
CA PRO A 88 -2.58 21.38 1.89
C PRO A 88 -1.58 22.04 0.92
N ALA A 89 -0.50 22.65 1.43
CA ALA A 89 0.54 23.23 0.58
C ALA A 89 1.58 22.20 0.09
N LEU A 90 1.68 21.05 0.76
CA LEU A 90 2.69 20.01 0.48
C LEU A 90 2.05 18.70 0.02
N HIS A 91 0.89 18.36 0.58
CA HIS A 91 0.20 17.10 0.38
C HIS A 91 -1.13 17.34 -0.34
N ASP A 92 -1.35 16.55 -1.39
CA ASP A 92 -2.64 16.45 -2.06
C ASP A 92 -3.60 15.57 -1.25
N SER A 93 -3.16 14.35 -0.93
CA SER A 93 -3.93 13.38 -0.14
C SER A 93 -3.05 12.62 0.86
N VAL A 94 -3.63 12.33 2.03
CA VAL A 94 -3.00 11.54 3.08
C VAL A 94 -4.02 10.52 3.57
N SER A 95 -3.64 9.24 3.53
CA SER A 95 -4.48 8.12 4.00
C SER A 95 -3.67 7.17 4.88
N VAL A 96 -4.33 6.56 5.86
CA VAL A 96 -3.76 5.52 6.72
C VAL A 96 -4.24 4.17 6.19
N HIS A 97 -3.31 3.24 6.00
CA HIS A 97 -3.56 1.90 5.51
C HIS A 97 -2.99 0.85 6.46
N ASP A 98 -3.69 -0.27 6.59
CA ASP A 98 -3.24 -1.40 7.39
C ASP A 98 -2.23 -2.26 6.62
N GLY A 99 -1.25 -2.79 7.33
CA GLY A 99 -0.36 -3.82 6.83
C GLY A 99 -1.03 -5.20 6.79
N ILE A 100 -0.51 -6.07 5.93
CA ILE A 100 -0.99 -7.45 5.81
C ILE A 100 -0.27 -8.30 6.84
N ARG A 101 -1.02 -8.89 7.76
CA ARG A 101 -0.47 -9.76 8.81
C ARG A 101 -0.54 -11.22 8.34
N LEU A 102 0.62 -11.88 8.29
CA LEU A 102 0.73 -13.32 8.14
C LEU A 102 0.95 -13.91 9.53
N LEU A 103 -0.02 -14.68 10.00
CA LEU A 103 -0.06 -15.22 11.37
C LEU A 103 0.70 -16.54 11.47
N SER A 104 0.72 -17.32 10.40
CA SER A 104 1.25 -18.68 10.37
C SER A 104 2.37 -18.83 9.34
N GLU A 105 3.25 -19.81 9.54
CA GLU A 105 4.31 -20.17 8.56
C GLU A 105 3.75 -20.64 7.22
N ASN A 106 2.54 -21.20 7.24
CA ASN A 106 1.83 -21.67 6.07
C ASN A 106 1.08 -20.54 5.35
N GLU A 107 1.18 -19.29 5.77
CA GLU A 107 0.59 -18.16 5.05
C GLU A 107 1.65 -17.49 4.19
N CYS A 108 1.32 -17.16 2.95
CA CYS A 108 2.22 -16.45 2.07
C CYS A 108 1.47 -15.46 1.19
N ILE A 109 2.19 -14.44 0.74
CA ILE A 109 1.70 -13.43 -0.19
C ILE A 109 2.64 -13.35 -1.38
N VAL A 110 2.08 -12.97 -2.53
CA VAL A 110 2.85 -12.72 -3.73
C VAL A 110 2.86 -11.22 -3.97
N VAL A 111 4.06 -10.67 -4.06
CA VAL A 111 4.30 -9.25 -4.26
C VAL A 111 4.99 -9.08 -5.61
N TYR A 112 4.49 -8.14 -6.40
CA TYR A 112 5.14 -7.68 -7.62
C TYR A 112 5.80 -6.35 -7.34
N ASN A 113 7.04 -6.21 -7.80
CA ASN A 113 7.71 -4.93 -7.81
C ASN A 113 7.66 -4.37 -9.22
N ASP A 114 7.04 -3.21 -9.39
CA ASP A 114 7.11 -2.46 -10.63
C ASP A 114 8.51 -1.83 -10.73
N SER A 115 9.34 -2.40 -11.60
CA SER A 115 10.71 -1.96 -11.85
C SER A 115 10.80 -0.49 -12.29
N LYS A 116 9.69 0.11 -12.75
CA LYS A 116 9.64 1.53 -13.12
C LYS A 116 9.75 2.47 -11.92
N SER A 117 9.40 2.01 -10.72
CA SER A 117 9.35 2.85 -9.53
C SER A 117 10.71 3.03 -8.82
N SER A 118 11.63 2.08 -9.03
CA SER A 118 12.90 1.99 -8.28
C SER A 118 14.11 2.55 -9.01
N ALA A 119 14.04 2.76 -10.33
CA ALA A 119 15.18 3.18 -11.14
C ALA A 119 15.50 4.69 -11.07
N ASP A 120 14.58 5.55 -10.62
CA ASP A 120 14.66 6.99 -10.90
C ASP A 120 14.89 7.93 -9.70
N ARG A 121 15.22 7.46 -8.48
CA ARG A 121 15.21 8.36 -7.30
C ARG A 121 16.39 8.34 -6.33
N ASN A 122 17.43 7.53 -6.57
CA ASN A 122 18.64 7.51 -5.72
C ASN A 122 19.87 8.15 -6.38
N SER A 123 19.70 9.23 -7.15
CA SER A 123 20.80 10.14 -7.50
C SER A 123 20.73 11.41 -6.64
N VAL A 124 21.13 11.30 -5.38
CA VAL A 124 21.68 12.46 -4.66
C VAL A 124 23.12 12.61 -5.15
N PRO A 125 23.53 13.78 -5.68
CA PRO A 125 24.89 13.97 -6.19
C PRO A 125 25.86 13.96 -5.01
N LYS A 126 26.72 12.94 -4.97
CA LYS A 126 27.93 12.95 -4.16
C LYS A 126 29.04 13.49 -5.05
N GLU A 127 29.29 14.79 -4.96
CA GLU A 127 30.40 15.45 -5.65
C GLU A 127 31.75 14.86 -5.21
N VAL A 128 32.51 14.43 -6.24
CA VAL A 128 33.95 14.71 -6.49
C VAL A 128 34.98 13.96 -5.63
N GLU A 129 35.46 12.80 -6.10
CA GLU A 129 36.78 12.50 -6.73
C GLU A 129 37.68 11.72 -5.74
N ILE A 130 38.36 10.63 -6.11
CA ILE A 130 39.59 10.60 -6.90
C ILE A 130 39.72 9.24 -7.63
N ALA A 131 40.26 9.33 -8.85
CA ALA A 131 40.51 8.29 -9.85
C ALA A 131 41.52 7.19 -9.45
N THR A 132 41.37 6.00 -10.04
CA THR A 132 42.33 5.44 -11.03
C THR A 132 41.79 4.11 -11.64
N PRO A 133 42.25 3.72 -12.86
CA PRO A 133 41.57 2.79 -13.78
C PRO A 133 42.18 1.36 -13.78
N ILE A 134 41.69 0.49 -14.69
CA ILE A 134 42.18 -0.85 -15.15
C ILE A 134 41.12 -1.94 -14.85
N GLU A 135 40.58 -2.78 -15.75
CA GLU A 135 40.72 -3.08 -17.18
C GLU A 135 39.48 -3.92 -17.63
N GLU A 136 39.12 -3.83 -18.91
CA GLU A 136 38.18 -4.70 -19.63
C GLU A 136 38.74 -6.12 -19.80
N ILE A 137 37.89 -7.16 -19.70
CA ILE A 137 37.89 -8.33 -20.61
C ILE A 137 36.45 -8.85 -20.78
N ALA A 138 36.00 -8.89 -22.05
CA ALA A 138 34.75 -9.46 -22.58
C ALA A 138 34.82 -11.02 -22.63
N ASP A 139 33.77 -11.83 -22.70
CA ASP A 139 32.84 -12.14 -23.82
C ASP A 139 31.87 -13.20 -23.22
N THR A 140 30.61 -13.44 -23.61
CA THR A 140 30.17 -13.92 -24.92
C THR A 140 28.62 -13.99 -24.94
N GLU A 141 28.06 -13.46 -26.03
CA GLU A 141 26.80 -13.69 -26.75
C GLU A 141 26.08 -15.05 -26.55
N SER A 142 24.83 -15.34 -26.93
CA SER A 142 23.59 -14.66 -27.35
C SER A 142 22.67 -15.83 -27.74
N GLU A 143 21.41 -15.90 -27.30
CA GLU A 143 20.37 -16.61 -28.08
C GLU A 143 19.09 -15.78 -28.18
N SER A 144 18.74 -15.51 -29.42
CA SER A 144 17.62 -14.73 -29.92
C SER A 144 16.40 -15.62 -30.13
N GLY A 145 15.31 -15.28 -29.46
CA GLY A 145 13.94 -15.70 -29.79
C GLY A 145 13.00 -14.49 -29.67
N PRO A 146 11.83 -14.48 -30.34
CA PRO A 146 10.97 -13.30 -30.41
C PRO A 146 10.44 -13.00 -29.01
N LYS A 147 11.01 -11.98 -28.36
CA LYS A 147 10.55 -11.50 -27.05
C LYS A 147 9.26 -10.74 -27.24
N CYS A 148 8.13 -11.43 -27.10
CA CYS A 148 6.86 -10.81 -26.77
C CYS A 148 7.09 -9.90 -25.55
N HIS A 149 6.79 -8.61 -25.73
CA HIS A 149 7.17 -7.51 -24.86
C HIS A 149 6.27 -7.50 -23.59
N GLY A 150 6.46 -8.48 -22.71
CA GLY A 150 5.94 -8.47 -21.35
C GLY A 150 7.05 -8.06 -20.41
N GLU A 151 6.96 -6.87 -19.82
CA GLU A 151 7.89 -6.43 -18.77
C GLU A 151 7.93 -7.48 -17.66
N LYS A 152 9.10 -8.12 -17.46
CA LYS A 152 9.30 -9.11 -16.40
C LYS A 152 9.27 -8.41 -15.04
N GLN A 153 8.07 -8.19 -14.50
CA GLN A 153 7.90 -7.74 -13.13
C GLN A 153 8.58 -8.75 -12.20
N ARG A 154 9.41 -8.26 -11.27
CA ARG A 154 10.09 -9.13 -10.31
C ARG A 154 9.06 -9.59 -9.29
N ARG A 155 8.66 -10.87 -9.38
CA ARG A 155 7.78 -11.54 -8.43
C ARG A 155 8.56 -11.96 -7.18
N LYS A 156 8.07 -11.61 -6.00
CA LYS A 156 8.62 -12.00 -4.70
C LYS A 156 7.53 -12.68 -3.87
N VAL A 157 7.85 -13.85 -3.32
CA VAL A 157 6.97 -14.57 -2.39
C VAL A 157 7.45 -14.30 -0.97
N ILE A 158 6.55 -13.84 -0.11
CA ILE A 158 6.84 -13.60 1.32
C ILE A 158 6.03 -14.61 2.12
N LYS A 159 6.70 -15.37 2.99
CA LYS A 159 6.07 -16.34 3.89
C LYS A 159 5.95 -15.76 5.30
N GLY A 160 4.95 -16.21 6.05
CA GLY A 160 4.76 -15.84 7.44
C GLY A 160 5.65 -16.62 8.42
N PRO A 161 5.54 -16.36 9.74
CA PRO A 161 4.74 -15.30 10.35
C PRO A 161 5.45 -13.95 10.24
N THR A 162 4.83 -12.97 9.59
CA THR A 162 5.45 -11.65 9.35
C THR A 162 4.36 -10.61 9.06
N LEU A 163 4.59 -9.36 9.51
CA LEU A 163 3.81 -8.20 9.08
C LEU A 163 4.42 -7.65 7.79
N PHE A 164 3.67 -7.68 6.70
CA PHE A 164 4.06 -7.08 5.45
C PHE A 164 3.49 -5.67 5.31
N LEU A 165 4.38 -4.72 5.02
CA LEU A 165 4.04 -3.33 4.72
C LEU A 165 4.57 -3.01 3.31
N PRO A 166 3.70 -2.67 2.35
CA PRO A 166 4.12 -2.47 0.96
C PRO A 166 5.04 -1.26 0.82
N ALA A 167 6.14 -1.44 0.08
CA ALA A 167 7.00 -0.34 -0.35
C ALA A 167 6.38 0.42 -1.53
N LEU A 168 7.03 1.52 -1.92
CA LEU A 168 6.62 2.30 -3.10
C LEU A 168 6.77 1.43 -4.36
N GLY A 169 5.69 1.27 -5.12
CA GLY A 169 5.68 0.46 -6.34
C GLY A 169 5.56 -1.04 -6.13
N GLU A 170 5.42 -1.50 -4.88
CA GLU A 170 5.05 -2.88 -4.59
C GLU A 170 3.53 -3.05 -4.63
N THR A 171 3.07 -4.01 -5.40
CA THR A 171 1.66 -4.40 -5.47
C THR A 171 1.50 -5.84 -5.00
N VAL A 172 0.50 -6.07 -4.16
CA VAL A 172 0.16 -7.41 -3.68
C VAL A 172 -0.78 -8.04 -4.68
N ARG A 173 -0.52 -9.29 -5.09
CA ARG A 173 -1.41 -10.03 -5.98
C ARG A 173 -2.71 -10.31 -5.24
N GLU A 174 -3.82 -9.94 -5.87
CA GLU A 174 -5.14 -10.41 -5.49
C GLU A 174 -5.44 -11.68 -6.28
N PHE A 175 -5.86 -12.73 -5.58
CA PHE A 175 -6.26 -14.00 -6.16
C PHE A 175 -7.77 -14.10 -6.17
N GLU A 176 -8.32 -14.67 -7.22
CA GLU A 176 -9.75 -14.95 -7.31
C GLU A 176 -9.95 -16.46 -7.52
N TRP A 177 -10.75 -17.10 -6.65
CA TRP A 177 -11.20 -18.46 -6.92
C TRP A 177 -12.24 -18.45 -8.03
N SER A 178 -12.00 -19.22 -9.10
CA SER A 178 -13.01 -19.50 -10.10
C SER A 178 -14.02 -20.51 -9.55
N GLY A 179 -14.99 -20.04 -8.77
CA GLY A 179 -16.14 -20.81 -8.30
C GLY A 179 -17.42 -20.40 -9.03
N ARG A 180 -18.10 -21.36 -9.66
CA ARG A 180 -19.47 -21.16 -10.14
C ARG A 180 -20.43 -21.45 -8.99
N ASP A 181 -21.37 -20.55 -8.77
CA ASP A 181 -22.48 -20.80 -7.84
C ASP A 181 -23.50 -21.75 -8.48
N SER A 182 -24.47 -22.22 -7.69
CA SER A 182 -25.54 -23.15 -8.11
C SER A 182 -26.31 -22.70 -9.35
N ASP A 183 -26.37 -21.39 -9.61
CA ASP A 183 -27.11 -20.78 -10.72
C ASP A 183 -26.26 -20.50 -11.97
N GLY A 184 -25.00 -20.97 -12.01
CA GLY A 184 -24.07 -20.73 -13.12
C GLY A 184 -23.52 -19.30 -13.18
N ALA A 185 -23.97 -18.42 -12.28
CA ALA A 185 -23.37 -17.13 -12.00
C ALA A 185 -22.08 -17.33 -11.17
N PHE A 186 -21.06 -16.53 -11.44
CA PHE A 186 -19.89 -16.46 -10.56
C PHE A 186 -20.34 -15.89 -9.21
N ALA A 187 -20.05 -16.55 -8.10
CA ALA A 187 -20.25 -15.97 -6.78
C ALA A 187 -19.24 -14.81 -6.60
N GLN A 188 -19.59 -13.63 -7.10
CA GLN A 188 -18.68 -12.54 -7.47
C GLN A 188 -18.01 -11.79 -6.31
N SER A 189 -18.27 -12.10 -5.03
CA SER A 189 -17.84 -11.22 -3.93
C SER A 189 -17.06 -11.87 -2.79
N GLN A 190 -17.01 -13.20 -2.66
CA GLN A 190 -16.29 -13.87 -1.56
C GLN A 190 -15.03 -14.63 -1.99
N ASN A 191 -14.69 -14.57 -3.27
CA ASN A 191 -13.59 -15.37 -3.83
C ASN A 191 -12.28 -14.59 -4.01
N ILE A 192 -12.23 -13.30 -3.68
CA ILE A 192 -11.01 -12.48 -3.79
C ILE A 192 -10.24 -12.54 -2.47
N PHE A 193 -8.95 -12.89 -2.53
CA PHE A 193 -8.09 -13.01 -1.37
C PHE A 193 -6.62 -12.72 -1.71
N ASN A 194 -5.88 -12.19 -0.76
CA ASN A 194 -4.46 -11.80 -0.97
C ASN A 194 -3.49 -12.76 -0.26
N ILE A 195 -3.98 -13.51 0.73
CA ILE A 195 -3.18 -14.42 1.57
C ILE A 195 -3.40 -15.86 1.10
N LEU A 196 -2.36 -16.43 0.49
CA LEU A 196 -2.34 -17.84 0.13
C LEU A 196 -2.00 -18.68 1.35
N LYS A 197 -2.91 -19.58 1.74
CA LYS A 197 -2.62 -20.56 2.80
C LYS A 197 -2.15 -21.88 2.18
N THR A 198 -0.97 -22.32 2.57
CA THR A 198 -0.27 -23.51 2.11
C THR A 198 -0.41 -24.68 3.09
N ASP A 199 -1.42 -24.64 3.97
CA ASP A 199 -1.66 -25.70 4.94
C ASP A 199 -1.85 -27.05 4.23
N PRO A 200 -1.22 -28.14 4.71
CA PRO A 200 -1.26 -29.45 4.06
C PRO A 200 -2.62 -30.17 4.16
N ASN A 201 -3.58 -29.61 4.90
CA ASN A 201 -4.85 -30.27 5.17
C ASN A 201 -6.05 -29.33 4.95
N ARG A 202 -6.07 -28.64 3.80
CA ARG A 202 -7.20 -27.78 3.46
C ARG A 202 -8.36 -28.60 2.92
N VAL A 203 -9.55 -28.24 3.35
CA VAL A 203 -10.81 -28.79 2.85
C VAL A 203 -11.53 -27.69 2.10
N LEU A 204 -11.78 -27.92 0.81
CA LEU A 204 -12.70 -27.12 -0.01
C LEU A 204 -14.05 -27.83 -0.01
N SER A 205 -15.06 -27.20 0.57
CA SER A 205 -16.44 -27.70 0.49
C SER A 205 -17.19 -26.97 -0.60
N LEU A 206 -17.75 -27.72 -1.55
CA LEU A 206 -18.56 -27.22 -2.65
C LEU A 206 -19.95 -27.83 -2.56
N SER A 207 -20.97 -27.00 -2.72
CA SER A 207 -22.35 -27.45 -2.88
C SER A 207 -22.72 -27.26 -4.35
N LEU A 208 -23.00 -28.35 -5.05
CA LEU A 208 -23.31 -28.35 -6.48
C LEU A 208 -24.76 -28.79 -6.66
N SER A 209 -25.59 -27.94 -7.27
CA SER A 209 -26.91 -28.33 -7.77
C SER A 209 -26.75 -29.03 -9.11
N VAL A 210 -27.12 -30.31 -9.15
CA VAL A 210 -27.06 -31.13 -10.37
C VAL A 210 -28.47 -31.53 -10.76
N THR A 211 -28.78 -31.32 -12.04
CA THR A 211 -30.02 -31.79 -12.67
C THR A 211 -29.69 -33.03 -13.49
N THR A 212 -30.30 -34.17 -13.17
CA THR A 212 -30.13 -35.39 -13.95
C THR A 212 -30.98 -35.38 -15.22
N ALA A 213 -30.68 -36.30 -16.14
CA ALA A 213 -31.40 -36.45 -17.41
C ALA A 213 -32.90 -36.78 -17.24
N ASP A 214 -33.31 -37.28 -16.08
CA ASP A 214 -34.68 -37.55 -15.68
C ASP A 214 -35.39 -36.35 -15.03
N SER A 215 -34.80 -35.15 -15.11
CA SER A 215 -35.29 -33.90 -14.51
C SER A 215 -35.35 -33.87 -12.97
N ALA A 216 -34.73 -34.84 -12.28
CA ALA A 216 -34.54 -34.74 -10.83
C ALA A 216 -33.43 -33.74 -10.49
N GLN A 217 -33.65 -32.94 -9.43
CA GLN A 217 -32.66 -32.00 -8.90
C GLN A 217 -32.12 -32.54 -7.58
N PHE A 218 -30.80 -32.66 -7.46
CA PHE A 218 -30.15 -32.96 -6.18
C PHE A 218 -29.00 -32.00 -5.93
N THR A 219 -28.74 -31.77 -4.66
CA THR A 219 -27.61 -30.95 -4.21
C THR A 219 -26.52 -31.89 -3.71
N ALA A 220 -25.40 -31.94 -4.43
CA ALA A 220 -24.24 -32.73 -4.05
C ALA A 220 -23.29 -31.85 -3.21
N ASN A 221 -23.17 -32.17 -1.93
CA ASN A 221 -22.15 -31.59 -1.07
C ASN A 221 -20.85 -32.38 -1.25
N MET A 222 -19.90 -31.80 -1.98
CA MET A 222 -18.57 -32.36 -2.17
C MET A 222 -17.58 -31.68 -1.24
N SER A 223 -16.66 -32.47 -0.66
CA SER A 223 -15.52 -31.94 0.09
C SER A 223 -14.23 -32.48 -0.52
N PHE A 224 -13.35 -31.57 -0.91
CA PHE A 224 -12.04 -31.89 -1.48
C PHE A 224 -10.98 -31.54 -0.47
N GLN A 225 -10.27 -32.55 0.02
CA GLN A 225 -9.06 -32.34 0.77
C GLN A 225 -7.90 -32.16 -0.20
N TYR A 226 -7.21 -31.03 -0.14
CA TYR A 226 -6.10 -30.71 -1.03
C TYR A 226 -4.92 -30.13 -0.26
N HIS A 227 -3.72 -30.34 -0.81
CA HIS A 227 -2.48 -29.75 -0.34
C HIS A 227 -1.70 -29.20 -1.53
N MET A 228 -1.00 -28.09 -1.33
CA MET A 228 -0.20 -27.47 -2.38
C MET A 228 1.27 -27.90 -2.26
N ASN A 229 1.72 -28.73 -3.19
CA ASN A 229 3.09 -29.26 -3.21
C ASN A 229 4.16 -28.22 -3.58
N SER A 230 3.84 -27.29 -4.48
CA SER A 230 4.82 -26.32 -4.97
C SER A 230 4.12 -25.04 -5.40
N LEU A 231 4.28 -23.98 -4.59
CA LEU A 231 3.74 -22.66 -4.87
C LEU A 231 4.28 -22.09 -6.19
N ASN A 232 5.59 -22.18 -6.43
CA ASN A 232 6.20 -21.59 -7.63
C ASN A 232 5.63 -22.18 -8.91
N LYS A 233 5.45 -23.51 -8.98
CA LYS A 233 4.83 -24.18 -10.12
C LYS A 233 3.38 -23.74 -10.34
N CYS A 234 2.64 -23.53 -9.27
CA CYS A 234 1.26 -23.03 -9.33
C CYS A 234 1.24 -21.62 -9.93
N LEU A 235 2.11 -20.72 -9.44
CA LEU A 235 2.20 -19.35 -9.94
C LEU A 235 2.69 -19.27 -11.38
N ASP A 236 3.64 -20.12 -11.78
CA ASP A 236 4.16 -20.16 -13.16
C ASP A 236 3.12 -20.69 -14.16
N SER A 237 2.14 -21.49 -13.72
CA SER A 237 1.04 -21.94 -14.58
C SER A 237 -0.06 -20.89 -14.79
N MET A 238 -0.04 -19.81 -14.00
CA MET A 238 -1.04 -18.74 -14.03
C MET A 238 -0.61 -17.51 -14.83
N ASP A 239 0.68 -17.41 -15.17
CA ASP A 239 1.29 -16.30 -15.92
C ASP A 239 1.51 -16.73 -17.39
#